data_AF-A0A6D0FD24-F1
#
_entry.id   AF-A0A6D0FD24-F1
#
_cell.length_a   1.000
_cell.length_b   1.000
_cell.length_c   1.000
_cell.angle_alpha   90.00
_cell.angle_beta   90.00
_cell.angle_gamma   90.00
#
_symmetry.space_group_name_H-M   'P 1'
#
loop_
_entity.id
_entity.type
_entity.pdbx_description
1 polymer ?
#
loop_
_entity_poly.entity_id
_entity_poly.type
_entity_poly.pdbx_seq_one_letter_code
_entity_poly.pdbx_strand_id
1 'polypeptide(L)' 'MCSIFGVFDIKTDAVELRKKALELSRLMRHRGPDWSGIYASDNAILAHERLSIVDVNAGAQPL' A
#
# COMPACT_ATOMS: atom_id res chain seq x y z
N MET A 1 -10.95 7.42 6.35
CA MET A 1 -11.13 6.62 5.12
C MET A 1 -9.75 6.23 4.64
N CYS A 2 -9.48 4.96 4.34
CA CYS A 2 -8.17 4.43 3.95
C CYS A 2 -7.49 5.18 2.78
N SER A 3 -6.20 4.87 2.54
CA SER A 3 -5.49 5.26 1.32
C SER A 3 -5.02 4.05 0.53
N ILE A 4 -5.00 4.19 -0.79
CA ILE A 4 -4.51 3.21 -1.75
C ILE A 4 -3.44 3.91 -2.60
N PHE A 5 -2.33 3.24 -2.84
CA PHE A 5 -1.27 3.68 -3.73
C PHE A 5 -0.90 2.54 -4.68
N GLY A 6 -0.75 2.84 -5.98
CA GLY A 6 -0.48 1.84 -7.00
C GLY A 6 0.60 2.27 -7.98
N VAL A 7 1.45 1.33 -8.38
CA VAL A 7 2.40 1.48 -9.50
C VAL A 7 2.13 0.35 -10.48
N PHE A 8 1.91 0.69 -11.74
CA PHE A 8 1.64 -0.25 -12.83
C PHE A 8 2.59 0.04 -13.99
N ASP A 9 2.64 -0.86 -14.97
CA ASP A 9 3.51 -0.77 -16.14
C ASP A 9 4.97 -0.50 -15.73
N ILE A 10 5.47 -1.29 -14.78
CA ILE A 10 6.84 -1.16 -14.26
C ILE A 10 7.84 -1.48 -15.38
N LYS A 11 8.65 -0.48 -15.73
CA LYS A 11 9.72 -0.56 -16.76
C LYS A 11 11.12 -0.36 -16.17
N THR A 12 11.22 -0.20 -14.86
CA THR A 12 12.45 0.04 -14.10
C THR A 12 12.57 -0.98 -12.97
N ASP A 13 13.61 -0.90 -12.15
CA ASP A 13 13.79 -1.80 -11.02
C ASP A 13 12.60 -1.76 -10.04
N ALA A 14 11.90 -2.89 -9.91
CA ALA A 14 10.76 -3.07 -9.03
C ALA A 14 11.15 -2.99 -7.55
N VAL A 15 12.39 -3.35 -7.20
CA VAL A 15 12.87 -3.31 -5.80
C VAL A 15 13.01 -1.87 -5.33
N GLU A 16 13.62 -1.00 -6.14
CA GLU A 16 13.70 0.44 -5.86
C GLU A 16 12.33 1.11 -5.87
N LEU A 17 11.47 0.76 -6.84
CA LEU A 17 10.10 1.26 -6.86
C LEU A 17 9.30 0.85 -5.62
N ARG A 18 9.49 -0.36 -5.09
CA ARG A 18 8.85 -0.79 -3.84
C ARG A 18 9.24 0.10 -2.67
N LYS A 19 10.53 0.46 -2.54
CA LYS A 19 10.99 1.38 -1.48
C LYS A 19 10.30 2.74 -1.60
N LYS A 20 10.27 3.28 -2.82
CA LYS A 20 9.62 4.57 -3.10
C LYS A 20 8.11 4.54 -2.91
N ALA A 21 7.46 3.42 -3.25
CA ALA A 21 6.03 3.22 -3.00
C ALA A 21 5.68 3.26 -1.51
N LEU A 22 6.54 2.69 -0.65
CA LEU A 22 6.36 2.77 0.81
C LEU A 22 6.48 4.21 1.32
N GLU A 23 7.45 4.98 0.83
CA GLU A 23 7.62 6.39 1.18
C GLU A 23 6.42 7.24 0.77
N LEU A 24 5.94 7.05 -0.47
CA LEU A 24 4.81 7.80 -1.02
C LEU A 24 3.48 7.39 -0.37
N SER A 25 3.25 6.10 -0.10
CA SER A 25 2.08 5.62 0.65
C SER A 25 2.01 6.25 2.04
N ARG A 26 3.16 6.36 2.72
CA ARG A 26 3.25 6.92 4.07
C ARG A 26 2.80 8.37 4.16
N LEU A 27 2.92 9.17 3.10
CA LEU A 27 2.41 10.55 3.07
C LEU A 27 0.89 10.61 3.30
N MET A 28 0.18 9.54 2.93
CA MET A 28 -1.26 9.41 3.10
C MET A 28 -1.67 8.68 4.38
N ARG A 29 -0.73 8.30 5.26
CA ARG A 29 -1.02 7.47 6.47
C ARG A 29 -2.07 8.08 7.41
N HIS A 30 -2.22 9.39 7.44
CA HIS A 30 -3.27 10.07 8.22
C HIS A 30 -4.69 9.58 7.87
N ARG A 31 -4.88 8.98 6.69
CA ARG A 31 -6.13 8.37 6.22
C ARG A 31 -6.39 6.97 6.79
N GLY A 32 -5.33 6.23 7.12
CA GLY A 32 -5.36 4.86 7.60
C GLY A 32 -4.27 4.57 8.63
N PRO A 33 -4.44 5.04 9.88
CA PRO A 33 -3.41 4.98 10.91
C PRO A 33 -3.22 3.60 11.57
N ASP A 34 -4.15 2.67 11.38
CA ASP A 34 -4.21 1.45 12.19
C ASP A 34 -3.21 0.40 11.70
N TRP A 35 -3.00 0.30 10.39
CA TRP A 35 -2.15 -0.73 9.81
C TRP A 35 -1.75 -0.40 8.36
N SER A 36 -0.59 -0.91 7.92
CA SER A 36 -0.10 -0.74 6.55
C SER A 36 0.17 -2.10 5.90
N GLY A 37 -0.23 -2.25 4.64
CA GLY A 37 0.04 -3.45 3.83
C GLY A 37 0.58 -3.11 2.45
N ILE A 38 1.33 -4.04 1.86
CA ILE A 38 1.91 -3.87 0.53
C ILE A 38 2.01 -5.21 -0.20
N TYR A 39 1.61 -5.21 -1.46
CA TYR A 39 1.91 -6.22 -2.48
C TYR A 39 2.90 -5.61 -3.47
N ALA A 40 3.91 -6.37 -3.88
CA ALA A 40 4.88 -5.94 -4.87
C ALA A 40 5.31 -7.12 -5.73
N SER A 41 5.29 -6.93 -7.04
CA SER A 41 5.82 -7.83 -8.06
C SER A 41 6.62 -7.05 -9.10
N ASP A 42 7.18 -7.76 -10.08
CA ASP A 42 7.94 -7.15 -11.17
C ASP A 42 7.08 -6.26 -12.09
N ASN A 43 5.75 -6.39 -12.04
CA ASN A 43 4.84 -5.69 -12.95
C ASN A 43 3.90 -4.71 -12.24
N ALA A 44 3.66 -4.88 -10.94
CA ALA A 44 2.77 -4.00 -10.18
C ALA A 44 3.13 -3.93 -8.70
N ILE A 45 2.84 -2.78 -8.09
CA ILE A 45 2.93 -2.56 -6.64
C ILE A 45 1.61 -1.97 -6.16
N LEU A 46 1.07 -2.49 -5.07
CA LEU A 46 -0.12 -1.98 -4.39
C LEU A 46 0.19 -1.79 -2.90
N ALA A 47 0.07 -0.57 -2.40
CA ALA A 47 0.20 -0.26 -0.97
C ALA A 47 -1.13 0.28 -0.43
N HIS A 48 -1.43 -0.06 0.82
CA HIS A 48 -2.67 0.32 1.49
C HIS A 48 -2.38 0.76 2.93
N GLU A 49 -2.91 1.91 3.33
CA GLU A 49 -2.94 2.35 4.74
C GLU A 49 -4.39 2.23 5.23
N ARG A 50 -4.60 1.42 6.27
CA ARG A 50 -5.92 0.98 6.71
C ARG A 50 -6.42 1.80 7.91
N LEU A 51 -7.65 2.32 7.78
CA LEU A 51 -8.50 2.67 8.91
C LEU A 51 -9.52 1.54 9.06
N SER A 52 -9.41 0.79 10.15
CA SER A 52 -10.16 -0.42 10.42
C SER A 52 -11.52 -0.07 11.02
N ILE A 53 -12.57 -0.20 10.21
CA ILE A 53 -13.97 0.09 10.63
C ILE A 53 -14.81 -1.19 10.66
N VAL A 54 -14.67 -2.04 9.64
CA VAL A 54 -15.39 -3.32 9.52
C VAL A 54 -14.38 -4.46 9.47
N ASP A 55 -14.68 -5.54 10.18
CA ASP A 55 -13.82 -6.72 10.35
C ASP A 55 -12.39 -6.35 10.72
N VAL A 56 -12.25 -5.73 11.90
CA VAL A 56 -10.98 -5.16 12.39
C VAL A 56 -9.87 -6.22 12.40
N ASN A 57 -10.18 -7.47 12.73
CA ASN A 57 -9.20 -8.52 12.94
C ASN A 57 -8.72 -9.20 11.65
N ALA A 58 -9.59 -9.42 10.65
CA ALA A 58 -9.24 -10.19 9.46
C ALA A 58 -9.24 -9.38 8.15
N GLY A 59 -9.79 -8.15 8.13
CA GLY A 59 -9.90 -7.35 6.90
C GLY A 59 -8.63 -6.61 6.46
N ALA A 60 -7.44 -7.16 6.69
CA ALA A 60 -6.16 -6.58 6.24
C ALA A 60 -6.07 -6.52 4.70
N GLN A 61 -5.32 -5.56 4.15
CA GLN A 61 -5.23 -5.31 2.70
C GLN A 61 -3.79 -5.01 2.22
N PRO A 62 -3.32 -5.45 1.03
CA PRO A 62 -4.13 -5.99 -0.07
C PRO A 62 -4.76 -7.34 0.24
N LEU A 63 -5.98 -7.54 -0.26
CA LEU A 63 -6.74 -8.79 -0.14
C LEU A 63 -6.18 -9.88 -1.05
#